data_AF-A0A924RJR3-F1
#
_entry.id   AF-A0A924RJR3-F1
#
_cell.length_a   1.000
_cell.length_b   1.000
_cell.length_c   1.000
_cell.angle_alpha   90.00
_cell.angle_beta   90.00
_cell.angle_gamma   90.00
#
_symmetry.space_group_name_H-M   'P 1'
#
loop_
_entity.id
_entity.type
_entity.pdbx_description
1 polymer ?
#
loop_
_entity_poly.entity_id
_entity_poly.type
_entity_poly.pdbx_seq_one_letter_code
_entity_poly.pdbx_strand_id
1 'polypeptide(L)'
;AVTGQAQVLRGRLARQHGDRFARASGWGTGYDVAEVDELCDQVADYFDGDRALAVDTLRDKVFGMRRGARAYDERAVDAYLDRVVAVMIKVG
;
A
#
# COMPACT_ATOMS: atom_id res chain seq x y z
N ALA A 1 -10.24 -18.36 -8.53
CA ALA A 1 -9.72 -17.13 -9.19
C ALA A 1 -9.07 -16.18 -8.17
N VAL A 2 -8.21 -16.71 -7.28
CA VAL A 2 -7.46 -15.92 -6.28
C VAL A 2 -6.30 -15.16 -6.94
N THR A 3 -5.75 -15.72 -8.02
CA THR A 3 -4.60 -15.21 -8.76
C THR A 3 -4.82 -13.85 -9.44
N GLY A 4 -6.05 -13.53 -9.88
CA GLY A 4 -6.31 -12.30 -10.63
C GLY A 4 -6.27 -11.03 -9.77
N GLN A 5 -6.81 -11.08 -8.55
CA GLN A 5 -6.82 -9.90 -7.66
C GLN A 5 -5.42 -9.59 -7.10
N ALA A 6 -4.66 -10.63 -6.73
CA ALA A 6 -3.27 -10.48 -6.29
C ALA A 6 -2.38 -9.89 -7.39
N GLN A 7 -2.57 -10.30 -8.66
CA GLN A 7 -1.79 -9.72 -9.77
C GLN A 7 -2.08 -8.24 -10.03
N VAL A 8 -3.33 -7.79 -9.89
CA VAL A 8 -3.66 -6.36 -10.02
C VAL A 8 -3.01 -5.54 -8.91
N LEU A 9 -2.97 -6.06 -7.68
CA LEU A 9 -2.30 -5.40 -6.56
C LEU A 9 -0.79 -5.31 -6.79
N ARG A 10 -0.16 -6.42 -7.21
CA ARG A 10 1.26 -6.46 -7.59
C ARG A 10 1.62 -5.46 -8.70
N GLY A 11 0.76 -5.33 -9.71
CA GLY A 11 0.99 -4.38 -10.81
C GLY A 11 1.09 -2.92 -10.34
N ARG A 12 0.49 -2.58 -9.18
CA ARG A 12 0.65 -1.26 -8.56
C ARG A 12 1.98 -1.14 -7.81
N LEU A 13 2.42 -2.19 -7.11
CA LEU A 13 3.68 -2.23 -6.37
C LEU A 13 4.93 -2.18 -7.26
N ALA A 14 4.81 -2.64 -8.51
CA ALA A 14 5.87 -2.60 -9.51
C ALA A 14 6.28 -1.19 -9.97
N ARG A 15 5.53 -0.15 -9.59
CA ARG A 15 5.91 1.25 -9.86
C ARG A 15 7.04 1.67 -8.93
N GLN A 16 7.87 2.60 -9.42
CA GLN A 16 8.92 3.23 -8.62
C GLN A 16 8.34 3.89 -7.36
N HIS A 17 9.14 3.93 -6.30
CA HIS A 17 8.83 4.68 -5.09
C HIS A 17 8.45 6.12 -5.44
N GLY A 18 7.42 6.65 -4.79
CA GLY A 18 6.80 7.93 -5.10
C GLY A 18 5.70 7.89 -6.16
N ASP A 19 5.62 6.85 -6.99
CA ASP A 19 4.65 6.83 -8.10
C ASP A 19 3.63 5.70 -7.98
N ARG A 20 3.57 5.05 -6.81
CA ARG A 20 2.63 3.95 -6.55
C ARG A 20 1.19 4.44 -6.38
N PHE A 21 1.00 5.63 -5.85
CA PHE A 21 -0.30 6.26 -5.62
C PHE A 21 -0.35 7.70 -6.13
N ALA A 22 -1.57 8.24 -6.25
CA ALA A 22 -1.75 9.65 -6.54
C ALA A 22 -1.19 10.49 -5.38
N ARG A 23 -0.56 11.63 -5.71
CA ARG A 23 -0.10 12.59 -4.71
C ARG A 23 -1.29 13.35 -4.13
N ALA A 24 -1.15 13.85 -2.91
CA ALA A 24 -2.10 14.79 -2.33
C ALA A 24 -2.19 16.04 -3.22
N SER A 25 -3.42 16.52 -3.47
CA SER A 25 -3.65 17.64 -4.39
C SER A 25 -3.06 18.95 -3.85
N GLY A 26 -2.24 19.64 -4.65
CA GLY A 26 -1.70 20.97 -4.35
C GLY A 26 -0.92 21.03 -3.02
N TRP A 27 -1.39 21.85 -2.09
CA TRP A 27 -0.84 21.99 -0.72
C TRP A 27 -1.51 21.07 0.31
N GLY A 28 -2.25 20.08 -0.17
CA GLY A 28 -2.93 19.07 0.63
C GLY A 28 -1.96 18.27 1.49
N THR A 29 -2.48 17.82 2.62
CA THR A 29 -1.82 16.86 3.50
C THR A 29 -2.21 15.46 3.08
N GLY A 30 -1.33 14.50 3.32
CA GLY A 30 -1.61 13.08 3.16
C GLY A 30 -0.50 12.24 3.76
N TYR A 31 -0.50 10.94 3.48
CA TYR A 31 0.46 10.02 4.09
C TYR A 31 1.86 10.18 3.53
N ASP A 32 2.84 10.00 4.42
CA ASP A 32 4.26 10.01 4.07
C ASP A 32 4.56 8.98 2.98
N VAL A 33 5.04 9.49 1.85
CA VAL A 33 5.36 8.67 0.68
C VAL A 33 6.35 7.57 1.01
N ALA A 34 7.39 7.87 1.80
CA ALA A 34 8.42 6.90 2.14
C ALA A 34 7.86 5.78 3.01
N GLU A 35 7.07 6.11 4.04
CA GLU A 35 6.49 5.09 4.93
C GLU A 35 5.47 4.21 4.22
N VAL A 36 4.69 4.78 3.30
CA VAL A 36 3.74 4.03 2.46
C VAL A 36 4.49 3.13 1.49
N ASP A 37 5.57 3.61 0.87
CA ASP A 37 6.38 2.81 -0.06
C ASP A 37 7.08 1.66 0.67
N GLU A 38 7.60 1.88 1.88
CA GLU A 38 8.18 0.81 2.71
C GLU A 38 7.16 -0.27 3.06
N LEU A 39 5.92 0.10 3.39
CA LEU A 39 4.87 -0.90 3.63
C LEU A 39 4.55 -1.67 2.35
N CYS A 40 4.48 -0.96 1.22
CA CYS A 40 4.23 -1.55 -0.08
C CYS A 40 5.30 -2.58 -0.47
N ASP A 41 6.56 -2.35 -0.11
CA ASP A 41 7.63 -3.34 -0.29
C ASP A 41 7.39 -4.59 0.56
N GLN A 42 7.01 -4.43 1.84
CA GLN A 42 6.68 -5.57 2.71
C GLN A 42 5.49 -6.39 2.21
N VAL A 43 4.49 -5.72 1.61
CA VAL A 43 3.35 -6.38 0.97
C VAL A 43 3.79 -7.13 -0.29
N ALA A 44 4.75 -6.59 -1.07
CA ALA A 44 5.30 -7.28 -2.23
C ALA A 44 6.03 -8.56 -1.80
N ASP A 45 6.94 -8.46 -0.83
CA ASP A 45 7.68 -9.59 -0.27
C ASP A 45 6.74 -10.68 0.28
N TYR A 46 5.63 -10.27 0.92
CA TYR A 46 4.61 -11.20 1.36
C TYR A 46 3.97 -11.96 0.21
N PHE A 47 3.60 -11.26 -0.86
CA PHE A 47 3.01 -11.93 -2.01
C PHE A 47 4.02 -12.84 -2.72
N ASP A 48 5.31 -12.53 -2.69
CA ASP A 48 6.38 -13.37 -3.25
C ASP A 48 6.71 -14.59 -2.37
N GLY A 49 6.20 -14.61 -1.13
CA GLY A 49 6.47 -15.69 -0.17
C GLY A 49 7.80 -15.52 0.56
N ASP A 50 8.48 -14.40 0.33
CA ASP A 50 9.78 -14.07 0.92
C ASP A 50 9.65 -13.56 2.37
N ARG A 51 8.45 -13.13 2.77
CA ARG A 51 8.16 -12.62 4.11
C ARG A 51 6.78 -13.04 4.61
N ALA A 52 6.69 -13.47 5.87
CA ALA A 52 5.40 -13.56 6.55
C ALA A 52 4.92 -12.16 6.97
N LEU A 53 3.66 -11.83 6.66
CA LEU A 53 3.03 -10.56 7.04
C LEU A 53 1.66 -10.85 7.67
N ALA A 54 1.42 -10.32 8.86
CA ALA A 54 0.15 -10.46 9.56
C ALA A 54 -0.84 -9.38 9.11
N VAL A 55 -2.13 -9.75 9.01
CA VAL A 55 -3.20 -8.80 8.64
C VAL A 55 -3.30 -7.64 9.63
N ASP A 56 -3.12 -7.91 10.93
CA ASP A 56 -3.19 -6.89 11.97
C ASP A 56 -2.07 -5.84 11.81
N THR A 57 -0.89 -6.23 11.33
CA THR A 57 0.20 -5.28 11.02
C THR A 57 -0.20 -4.27 9.95
N LEU A 58 -1.01 -4.66 8.96
CA LEU A 58 -1.52 -3.73 7.95
C LEU A 58 -2.61 -2.81 8.50
N ARG A 59 -3.50 -3.35 9.34
CA ARG A 59 -4.61 -2.60 9.94
C ARG A 59 -4.14 -1.57 10.96
N ASP A 60 -3.11 -1.92 11.73
CA ASP A 60 -2.57 -1.08 12.80
C ASP A 60 -1.47 -0.12 12.29
N LYS A 61 -1.12 -0.18 11.00
CA LYS A 61 -0.12 0.71 10.44
C LYS A 61 -0.62 2.15 10.46
N VAL A 62 0.12 2.99 11.17
CA VAL A 62 -0.07 4.45 11.16
C VAL A 62 1.02 5.08 10.30
N PHE A 63 0.62 5.95 9.39
CA PHE A 63 1.54 6.74 8.58
C PHE A 63 1.67 8.17 9.11
N GLY A 64 2.87 8.72 9.03
CA GLY A 64 3.11 10.14 9.24
C GLY A 64 2.38 11.00 8.22
N MET A 65 2.04 12.23 8.60
CA MET A 65 1.42 13.20 7.72
C MET A 65 2.47 14.11 7.07
N ARG A 66 2.45 14.21 5.73
CA ARG A 66 3.28 15.11 4.92
C ARG A 66 2.40 16.00 4.05
N ARG A 67 3.01 16.95 3.32
CA ARG A 67 2.30 17.87 2.42
C ARG A 67 2.92 17.88 1.03
N GLY A 68 2.08 18.20 0.03
CA GLY A 68 2.49 18.38 -1.36
C GLY A 68 3.15 17.15 -1.95
N ALA A 69 4.27 17.33 -2.65
CA ALA A 69 4.97 16.26 -3.37
C ALA A 69 5.57 15.15 -2.48
N ARG A 70 5.45 15.22 -1.15
CA ARG A 70 5.87 14.16 -0.22
C ARG A 70 4.69 13.43 0.43
N ALA A 71 3.48 13.74 -0.01
CA ALA A 71 2.25 13.15 0.50
C ALA A 71 1.55 12.35 -0.61
N TYR A 72 1.20 11.10 -0.31
CA TYR A 72 0.21 10.37 -1.07
C TYR A 72 -1.19 10.75 -0.60
N ASP A 73 -2.17 10.65 -1.50
CA ASP A 73 -3.58 10.77 -1.16
C ASP A 73 -3.99 9.62 -0.24
N GLU A 74 -4.49 9.95 0.95
CA GLU A 74 -4.85 8.98 2.00
C GLU A 74 -5.87 7.97 1.48
N ARG A 75 -6.91 8.45 0.78
CA ARG A 75 -7.98 7.60 0.25
C ARG A 75 -7.46 6.58 -0.77
N ALA A 76 -6.51 6.98 -1.61
CA ALA A 76 -5.90 6.08 -2.59
C ALA A 76 -5.06 4.98 -1.93
N VAL A 77 -4.40 5.29 -0.81
CA VAL A 77 -3.62 4.33 -0.01
C VAL A 77 -4.55 3.40 0.77
N ASP A 78 -5.52 3.94 1.51
CA ASP A 78 -6.46 3.16 2.33
C ASP A 78 -7.24 2.15 1.48
N ALA A 79 -7.80 2.60 0.35
CA ALA A 79 -8.56 1.73 -0.54
C ALA A 79 -7.70 0.57 -1.10
N TYR A 80 -6.39 0.78 -1.22
CA TYR A 80 -5.47 -0.28 -1.62
C TYR A 80 -5.20 -1.24 -0.47
N LEU A 81 -4.91 -0.74 0.74
CA LEU A 81 -4.67 -1.57 1.92
C LEU A 81 -5.89 -2.43 2.27
N ASP A 82 -7.10 -1.87 2.19
CA ASP A 82 -8.35 -2.61 2.36
C ASP A 82 -8.44 -3.80 1.40
N ARG A 83 -8.02 -3.59 0.15
CA ARG A 83 -8.04 -4.64 -0.87
C ARG A 83 -6.95 -5.69 -0.65
N VAL A 84 -5.78 -5.30 -0.17
CA VAL A 84 -4.71 -6.24 0.25
C VAL A 84 -5.20 -7.10 1.40
N VAL A 85 -5.76 -6.48 2.45
CA VAL A 85 -6.32 -7.18 3.62
C VAL A 85 -7.42 -8.15 3.21
N ALA A 86 -8.35 -7.73 2.34
CA ALA A 86 -9.41 -8.60 1.84
C ALA A 86 -8.87 -9.82 1.07
N VAL A 87 -7.77 -9.67 0.32
CA VAL A 87 -7.11 -10.79 -0.35
C VAL A 87 -6.43 -11.72 0.66
N MET A 88 -5.70 -11.18 1.64
CA MET A 88 -5.03 -12.00 2.67
C MET A 88 -6.02 -12.86 3.46
N ILE A 89 -7.16 -12.29 3.85
CA ILE A 89 -8.23 -13.02 4.57
C ILE A 89 -8.86 -14.12 3.70
N LYS A 90 -8.88 -13.95 2.38
CA LYS A 90 -9.46 -14.92 1.44
C LYS A 90 -8.50 -16.07 1.09
N VAL A 91 -7.20 -15.87 1.32
CA VAL A 91 -6.14 -16.85 1.03
C VAL A 91 -5.76 -17.67 2.27
N GLY A 92 -5.95 -17.10 3.47
CA GLY A 92 -5.94 -17.85 4.73
C GLY A 92 -7.16 -18.74 4.88
#